data_AF-A0A919CJW5-F1
#
_entry.id   AF-A0A919CJW5-F1
#
_cell.length_a   1.000
_cell.length_b   1.000
_cell.length_c   1.000
_cell.angle_alpha   90.00
_cell.angle_beta   90.00
_cell.angle_gamma   90.00
#
_symmetry.space_group_name_H-M   'P 1'
#
loop_
_entity.id
_entity.type
_entity.pdbx_description
1 polymer ?
#
loop_
_entity_poly.entity_id
_entity_poly.type
_entity_poly.pdbx_seq_one_letter_code
_entity_poly.pdbx_strand_id
1 'polypeptide(L)'
;MQHSDVAGALLIAGGLTILTTIAFEYQVGWIGVARTREETINFVLSEWSTLKKIWSFQMLGHGFLALACLIQLREAPPHQALIWGALSLLTLMVIIAFGLTVGGYGPALEANSAQPAVFETLRGAVRGLYSPGMYGGMALFTSLFVLLSVRKFGIVGRLRGATTLGAVAICLLIGITTPLTAKVAGASWFLLPVVLGYSLLRPRRP
;
A
#
# COMPACT_ATOMS: atom_id res chain seq x y z
N MET A 1 -20.29 -0.21 -13.07
CA MET A 1 -18.89 -0.65 -13.05
C MET A 1 -18.90 -2.06 -13.60
N GLN A 2 -18.19 -2.29 -14.70
CA GLN A 2 -18.14 -3.60 -15.34
C GLN A 2 -17.19 -4.51 -14.56
N HIS A 3 -17.47 -5.81 -14.61
CA HIS A 3 -16.52 -6.81 -14.12
C HIS A 3 -15.30 -6.81 -15.05
N SER A 4 -14.10 -6.83 -14.47
CA SER A 4 -12.86 -6.84 -15.23
C SER A 4 -11.88 -7.78 -14.56
N ASP A 5 -11.64 -8.90 -15.24
CA ASP A 5 -10.83 -9.98 -14.68
C ASP A 5 -9.38 -9.53 -14.49
N VAL A 6 -8.88 -8.74 -15.43
CA VAL A 6 -7.53 -8.18 -15.39
C VAL A 6 -7.37 -7.22 -14.20
N ALA A 7 -8.31 -6.28 -14.01
CA ALA A 7 -8.27 -5.39 -12.86
C ALA A 7 -8.39 -6.16 -11.54
N GLY A 8 -9.27 -7.17 -11.48
CA GLY A 8 -9.42 -8.04 -10.32
C GLY A 8 -8.15 -8.79 -9.95
N ALA A 9 -7.49 -9.42 -10.93
CA ALA A 9 -6.24 -10.13 -10.76
C ALA A 9 -5.10 -9.19 -10.30
N LEU A 10 -4.99 -8.00 -10.89
CA LEU A 10 -3.98 -7.01 -10.51
C LEU A 10 -4.19 -6.48 -9.08
N LEU A 11 -5.43 -6.25 -8.64
CA LEU A 11 -5.71 -5.86 -7.24
C LEU A 11 -5.29 -6.95 -6.25
N ILE A 12 -5.57 -8.22 -6.57
CA ILE A 12 -5.16 -9.35 -5.73
C ILE A 12 -3.63 -9.46 -5.71
N ALA A 13 -2.99 -9.46 -6.89
CA ALA A 13 -1.54 -9.57 -7.01
C ALA A 13 -0.83 -8.44 -6.26
N GLY A 14 -1.28 -7.19 -6.44
CA GLY A 14 -0.76 -6.03 -5.73
C GLY A 14 -0.92 -6.13 -4.22
N GLY A 15 -2.13 -6.44 -3.75
CA GLY A 15 -2.41 -6.59 -2.32
C GLY A 15 -1.61 -7.71 -1.67
N LEU A 16 -1.54 -8.89 -2.28
CA LEU A 16 -0.76 -10.03 -1.76
C LEU A 16 0.75 -9.77 -1.79
N THR A 17 1.26 -9.11 -2.83
CA THR A 17 2.68 -8.73 -2.90
C THR A 17 3.05 -7.80 -1.75
N ILE A 18 2.20 -6.80 -1.46
CA ILE A 18 2.44 -5.85 -0.37
C ILE A 18 2.31 -6.54 1.00
N LEU A 19 1.32 -7.39 1.21
CA LEU A 19 1.19 -8.17 2.45
C LEU A 19 2.41 -9.07 2.70
N THR A 20 2.89 -9.74 1.65
CA THR A 20 4.06 -10.63 1.73
C THR A 20 5.33 -9.84 2.07
N THR A 21 5.53 -8.69 1.43
CA THR A 21 6.69 -7.85 1.71
C THR A 21 6.65 -7.23 3.09
N ILE A 22 5.47 -6.83 3.61
CA ILE A 22 5.32 -6.41 5.01
C ILE A 22 5.71 -7.54 5.97
N ALA A 23 5.34 -8.80 5.66
CA ALA A 23 5.78 -9.94 6.47
C ALA A 23 7.31 -10.11 6.44
N PHE A 24 7.96 -9.91 5.29
CA PHE A 24 9.43 -9.90 5.21
C PHE A 24 10.07 -8.73 5.95
N GLU A 25 9.46 -7.54 5.93
CA GLU A 25 9.92 -6.39 6.73
C GLU A 25 9.87 -6.69 8.24
N TYR A 26 8.88 -7.47 8.69
CA TYR A 26 8.81 -7.93 10.08
C TYR A 26 9.91 -8.96 10.39
N GLN A 27 10.12 -9.95 9.51
CA GLN A 27 11.14 -10.99 9.70
C GLN A 27 12.57 -10.42 9.75
N VAL A 28 12.86 -9.44 8.91
CA VAL A 28 14.17 -8.75 8.88
C VAL A 28 14.29 -7.74 10.04
N GLY A 29 13.20 -7.45 10.75
CA GLY A 29 13.17 -6.55 11.90
C GLY A 29 13.08 -5.08 11.53
N TRP A 30 12.76 -4.72 10.28
CA TRP A 30 12.46 -3.34 9.90
C TRP A 30 11.19 -2.82 10.57
N ILE A 31 10.21 -3.71 10.75
CA ILE A 31 8.98 -3.47 11.52
C ILE A 31 9.08 -4.20 12.86
N GLY A 32 8.56 -3.60 13.93
CA GLY A 32 8.46 -4.25 15.24
C GLY A 32 9.61 -3.97 16.22
N VAL A 33 10.70 -3.34 15.77
CA VAL A 33 11.84 -2.98 16.61
C VAL A 33 11.98 -1.46 16.68
N ALA A 34 11.89 -0.91 17.89
CA ALA A 34 12.19 0.50 18.12
C ALA A 34 13.70 0.73 18.01
N ARG A 35 14.10 1.72 17.20
CA ARG A 35 15.50 2.09 16.99
C ARG A 35 15.67 3.60 17.10
N THR A 36 16.80 4.03 17.64
CA THR A 36 17.28 5.40 17.50
C THR A 36 17.58 5.72 16.03
N ARG A 37 17.86 6.99 15.74
CA ARG A 37 18.21 7.43 14.37
C ARG A 37 19.48 6.75 13.87
N GLU A 38 20.51 6.68 14.71
CA GLU A 38 21.80 6.08 14.37
C GLU A 38 21.65 4.56 14.18
N GLU A 39 20.94 3.89 15.09
CA GLU A 39 20.61 2.46 14.95
C GLU A 39 19.82 2.17 13.66
N THR A 40 18.93 3.07 13.26
CA THR A 40 18.17 2.93 12.00
C THR A 40 19.09 3.02 10.79
N ILE A 41 20.03 3.97 10.77
CA ILE A 41 21.00 4.12 9.68
C ILE A 41 21.88 2.87 9.57
N ASN A 42 22.44 2.41 10.69
CA ASN A 42 23.29 1.23 10.74
C ASN A 42 22.53 -0.04 10.34
N PHE A 43 21.26 -0.16 10.76
CA PHE A 43 20.38 -1.24 10.34
C PHE A 43 20.13 -1.22 8.83
N VAL A 44 19.79 -0.06 8.25
CA VAL A 44 19.52 0.03 6.81
C VAL A 44 20.77 -0.28 5.99
N LEU A 45 21.95 0.16 6.44
CA LEU A 45 23.22 -0.16 5.78
C LEU A 45 23.54 -1.65 5.84
N SER A 46 23.42 -2.28 7.01
CA SER A 46 23.69 -3.71 7.20
C SER A 46 22.71 -4.60 6.44
N GLU A 47 21.43 -4.23 6.39
CA GLU A 47 20.38 -4.99 5.70
C GLU A 47 20.05 -4.44 4.30
N TRP A 48 20.89 -3.58 3.74
CA TRP A 48 20.57 -2.83 2.51
C TRP A 48 20.16 -3.75 1.36
N SER A 49 20.89 -4.85 1.13
CA SER A 49 20.58 -5.78 0.04
C SER A 49 19.19 -6.42 0.18
N THR A 50 18.79 -6.72 1.43
CA THR A 50 17.52 -7.35 1.77
C THR A 50 16.40 -6.33 1.66
N LEU A 51 16.55 -5.16 2.29
CA LEU A 51 15.56 -4.08 2.27
C LEU A 51 15.32 -3.57 0.86
N LYS A 52 16.38 -3.40 0.06
CA LYS A 52 16.27 -3.00 -1.34
C LYS A 52 15.40 -3.96 -2.14
N LYS A 53 15.55 -5.28 -1.94
CA LYS A 53 14.70 -6.28 -2.60
C LYS A 53 13.24 -6.15 -2.15
N ILE A 54 13.02 -6.10 -0.83
CA ILE A 54 11.67 -5.99 -0.25
C ILE A 54 10.95 -4.73 -0.78
N TRP A 55 11.60 -3.56 -0.72
CA TRP A 55 11.05 -2.30 -1.22
C TRP A 55 10.85 -2.29 -2.74
N SER A 56 11.69 -3.00 -3.51
CA SER A 56 11.47 -3.18 -4.94
C SER A 56 10.20 -3.99 -5.23
N PHE A 57 9.95 -5.04 -4.44
CA PHE A 57 8.70 -5.80 -4.55
C PHE A 57 7.49 -4.99 -4.05
N GLN A 58 7.62 -4.14 -3.02
CA GLN A 58 6.56 -3.21 -2.65
C GLN A 58 6.24 -2.23 -3.79
N MET A 59 7.27 -1.67 -4.43
CA MET A 59 7.11 -0.84 -5.62
C MET A 59 6.33 -1.57 -6.73
N LEU A 60 6.68 -2.83 -7.00
CA LEU A 60 5.96 -3.67 -7.97
C LEU A 60 4.49 -3.90 -7.56
N GLY A 61 4.24 -4.18 -6.28
CA GLY A 61 2.89 -4.35 -5.75
C GLY A 61 2.02 -3.11 -5.96
N HIS A 62 2.57 -1.92 -5.67
CA HIS A 62 1.91 -0.66 -5.98
C HIS A 62 1.75 -0.44 -7.49
N GLY A 63 2.69 -0.91 -8.32
CA GLY A 63 2.56 -0.94 -9.78
C GLY A 63 1.31 -1.70 -10.24
N PHE A 64 1.07 -2.90 -9.70
CA PHE A 64 -0.16 -3.65 -9.99
C PHE A 64 -1.43 -2.91 -9.56
N LEU A 65 -1.42 -2.30 -8.36
CA LEU A 65 -2.55 -1.49 -7.89
C LEU A 65 -2.82 -0.28 -8.79
N ALA A 66 -1.77 0.42 -9.24
CA ALA A 66 -1.90 1.58 -10.14
C ALA A 66 -2.50 1.18 -11.49
N LEU A 67 -2.02 0.07 -12.08
CA LEU A 67 -2.56 -0.47 -13.33
C LEU A 67 -4.02 -0.87 -13.19
N ALA A 68 -4.39 -1.54 -12.08
CA ALA A 68 -5.79 -1.88 -11.81
C ALA A 68 -6.67 -0.62 -11.73
N CYS A 69 -6.20 0.43 -11.05
CA CYS A 69 -6.90 1.71 -10.97
C CYS A 69 -7.07 2.37 -12.34
N LEU A 70 -6.06 2.32 -13.22
CA LEU A 70 -6.15 2.86 -14.58
C LEU A 70 -7.13 2.10 -15.48
N ILE A 71 -7.22 0.77 -15.33
CA ILE A 71 -8.23 -0.03 -16.03
C ILE A 71 -9.62 0.36 -15.54
N GLN A 72 -9.81 0.40 -14.22
CA GLN A 72 -11.10 0.77 -13.62
C GLN A 72 -11.51 2.21 -13.92
N LEU A 73 -10.56 3.14 -14.05
CA LEU A 73 -10.83 4.51 -14.50
C LEU A 73 -11.57 4.55 -15.85
N ARG A 74 -11.26 3.63 -16.76
CA ARG A 74 -11.88 3.57 -18.10
C ARG A 74 -13.24 2.88 -18.10
N GLU A 75 -13.45 1.93 -17.20
CA GLU A 75 -14.65 1.07 -17.16
C GLU A 75 -15.71 1.55 -16.14
N ALA A 76 -15.35 2.46 -15.25
CA ALA A 76 -16.23 2.95 -14.20
C ALA A 76 -17.12 4.13 -14.68
N PRO A 77 -18.31 4.29 -14.08
CA PRO A 77 -19.12 5.51 -14.27
C PRO A 77 -18.32 6.78 -13.89
N PRO A 78 -18.64 7.96 -14.47
CA PRO A 78 -17.83 9.18 -14.30
C PRO A 78 -17.51 9.56 -12.85
N HIS A 79 -18.48 9.42 -11.94
CA HIS A 79 -18.28 9.73 -10.52
C HIS A 79 -17.31 8.78 -9.80
N GLN A 80 -17.19 7.54 -10.26
CA GLN A 80 -16.22 6.56 -9.75
C GLN A 80 -14.88 6.66 -10.49
N ALA A 81 -14.91 7.01 -11.78
CA ALA A 81 -13.73 7.24 -12.60
C ALA A 81 -12.81 8.29 -11.94
N LEU A 82 -13.37 9.40 -11.44
CA LEU A 82 -12.59 10.42 -10.73
C LEU A 82 -11.84 9.84 -9.51
N ILE A 83 -12.50 8.99 -8.72
CA ILE A 83 -11.89 8.34 -7.54
C ILE A 83 -10.77 7.39 -7.99
N TRP A 84 -10.98 6.60 -9.04
CA TRP A 84 -9.97 5.70 -9.60
C TRP A 84 -8.76 6.45 -10.16
N GLY A 85 -8.98 7.60 -10.82
CA GLY A 85 -7.91 8.48 -11.29
C GLY A 85 -7.12 9.12 -10.15
N ALA A 86 -7.79 9.57 -9.09
CA ALA A 86 -7.10 10.06 -7.90
C ALA A 86 -6.29 8.94 -7.22
N LEU A 87 -6.85 7.74 -7.12
CA LEU A 87 -6.15 6.56 -6.58
C LEU A 87 -4.93 6.18 -7.41
N SER A 88 -4.99 6.25 -8.74
CA SER A 88 -3.83 5.94 -9.59
C SER A 88 -2.71 6.96 -9.40
N LEU A 89 -3.02 8.26 -9.29
CA LEU A 89 -2.05 9.31 -9.00
C LEU A 89 -1.39 9.12 -7.62
N LEU A 90 -2.19 8.84 -6.59
CA LEU A 90 -1.66 8.61 -5.24
C LEU A 90 -0.78 7.35 -5.18
N THR A 91 -1.18 6.29 -5.89
CA THR A 91 -0.37 5.08 -6.01
C THR A 91 0.93 5.36 -6.76
N LEU A 92 0.89 6.20 -7.80
CA LEU A 92 2.09 6.63 -8.54
C LEU A 92 3.06 7.41 -7.64
N MET A 93 2.56 8.26 -6.75
CA MET A 93 3.43 8.94 -5.76
C MET A 93 4.16 7.93 -4.87
N VAL A 94 3.47 6.86 -4.42
CA VAL A 94 4.10 5.80 -3.63
C VAL A 94 5.15 5.03 -4.44
N ILE A 95 4.87 4.72 -5.72
CA ILE A 95 5.83 4.08 -6.62
C ILE A 95 7.09 4.94 -6.76
N ILE A 96 6.94 6.25 -7.00
CA ILE A 96 8.08 7.18 -7.12
C ILE A 96 8.85 7.25 -5.81
N ALA A 97 8.17 7.28 -4.66
CA ALA A 97 8.80 7.27 -3.34
C ALA A 97 9.66 6.01 -3.14
N PHE A 98 9.15 4.84 -3.51
CA PHE A 98 9.93 3.60 -3.48
C PHE A 98 11.08 3.60 -4.49
N GLY A 99 10.88 4.13 -5.70
CA GLY A 99 11.95 4.28 -6.69
C GLY A 99 13.12 5.12 -6.18
N LEU A 100 12.82 6.27 -5.54
CA LEU A 100 13.81 7.11 -4.87
C LEU A 100 14.49 6.40 -3.70
N THR A 101 13.73 5.61 -2.94
CA THR A 101 14.26 4.82 -1.82
C THR A 101 15.26 3.78 -2.34
N VAL A 102 14.82 2.91 -3.25
CA VAL A 102 15.62 1.80 -3.82
C VAL A 102 16.84 2.30 -4.58
N GLY A 103 16.71 3.43 -5.29
CA GLY A 103 17.78 4.00 -6.11
C GLY A 103 18.75 4.89 -5.32
N GLY A 104 18.29 5.55 -4.26
CA GLY A 104 19.05 6.63 -3.61
C GLY A 104 19.46 6.39 -2.17
N TYR A 105 18.75 5.58 -1.37
CA TYR A 105 19.03 5.48 0.07
C TYR A 105 20.42 4.90 0.36
N GLY A 106 20.83 3.80 -0.29
CA GLY A 106 22.14 3.19 -0.06
C GLY A 106 23.30 4.18 -0.25
N PRO A 107 23.48 4.76 -1.45
CA PRO A 107 24.54 5.74 -1.70
C PRO A 107 24.45 6.98 -0.79
N ALA A 108 23.23 7.45 -0.49
CA ALA A 108 23.04 8.60 0.39
C ALA A 108 23.40 8.30 1.85
N LEU A 109 23.17 7.08 2.31
CA LEU A 109 23.52 6.62 3.66
C LEU A 109 25.03 6.40 3.81
N GLU A 110 25.69 5.87 2.79
CA GLU A 110 27.16 5.71 2.77
C GLU A 110 27.87 7.07 2.88
N ALA A 111 27.32 8.11 2.23
CA ALA A 111 27.84 9.47 2.29
C ALA A 111 27.38 10.28 3.52
N ASN A 112 26.54 9.72 4.40
CA ASN A 112 25.85 10.48 5.45
C ASN A 112 26.79 11.11 6.49
N SER A 113 27.94 10.48 6.75
CA SER A 113 28.98 11.04 7.66
C SER A 113 29.64 12.30 7.11
N ALA A 114 29.75 12.41 5.78
CA ALA A 114 30.37 13.55 5.09
C ALA A 114 29.35 14.61 4.65
N GLN A 115 28.15 14.19 4.22
CA GLN A 115 27.12 15.06 3.64
C GLN A 115 25.72 14.67 4.12
N PRO A 116 25.36 14.91 5.40
CA PRO A 116 24.07 14.50 5.96
C PRO A 116 22.87 15.16 5.25
N ALA A 117 23.08 16.34 4.64
CA ALA A 117 22.04 17.06 3.90
C ALA A 117 21.50 16.26 2.70
N VAL A 118 22.32 15.42 2.06
CA VAL A 118 21.91 14.60 0.91
C VAL A 118 20.88 13.56 1.35
N PHE A 119 21.18 12.82 2.42
CA PHE A 119 20.26 11.82 2.96
C PHE A 119 18.98 12.45 3.49
N GLU A 120 19.06 13.56 4.23
CA GLU A 120 17.86 14.22 4.77
C GLU A 120 16.97 14.82 3.68
N THR A 121 17.53 15.36 2.61
CA THR A 121 16.76 15.86 1.46
C THR A 121 16.04 14.72 0.77
N LEU A 122 16.74 13.62 0.50
CA LEU A 122 16.15 12.43 -0.13
C LEU A 122 15.06 11.82 0.76
N ARG A 123 15.31 11.72 2.07
CA ARG A 123 14.34 11.24 3.05
C ARG A 123 13.11 12.14 3.10
N GLY A 124 13.30 13.45 3.07
CA GLY A 124 12.23 14.45 3.00
C GLY A 124 11.35 14.28 1.77
N ALA A 125 11.98 14.14 0.59
CA ALA A 125 11.28 13.90 -0.67
C ALA A 125 10.49 12.58 -0.66
N VAL A 126 11.11 11.47 -0.21
CA VAL A 126 10.43 10.18 -0.06
C VAL A 126 9.24 10.31 0.87
N ARG A 127 9.39 10.93 2.05
CA ARG A 127 8.29 11.11 3.00
C ARG A 127 7.17 11.98 2.43
N GLY A 128 7.53 13.05 1.73
CA GLY A 128 6.60 13.98 1.09
C GLY A 128 5.77 13.35 -0.03
N LEU A 129 6.28 12.32 -0.70
CA LEU A 129 5.55 11.55 -1.71
C LEU A 129 4.78 10.37 -1.09
N TYR A 130 5.45 9.60 -0.23
CA TYR A 130 4.88 8.38 0.36
C TYR A 130 3.71 8.68 1.28
N SER A 131 3.81 9.68 2.16
CA SER A 131 2.76 9.94 3.16
C SER A 131 1.42 10.32 2.53
N PRO A 132 1.32 11.33 1.66
CA PRO A 132 0.04 11.64 1.00
C PRO A 132 -0.41 10.51 0.08
N GLY A 133 0.49 9.87 -0.67
CA GLY A 133 0.16 8.75 -1.54
C GLY A 133 -0.46 7.57 -0.77
N MET A 134 0.14 7.20 0.35
CA MET A 134 -0.31 6.08 1.18
C MET A 134 -1.57 6.43 1.97
N TYR A 135 -1.57 7.50 2.78
CA TYR A 135 -2.71 7.82 3.65
C TYR A 135 -3.91 8.34 2.86
N GLY A 136 -3.68 9.20 1.86
CA GLY A 136 -4.72 9.65 0.94
C GLY A 136 -5.27 8.49 0.11
N GLY A 137 -4.38 7.61 -0.36
CA GLY A 137 -4.76 6.41 -1.11
C GLY A 137 -5.64 5.47 -0.28
N MET A 138 -5.24 5.18 0.96
CA MET A 138 -6.02 4.39 1.90
C MET A 138 -7.41 4.99 2.17
N ALA A 139 -7.49 6.31 2.40
CA ALA A 139 -8.76 6.99 2.65
C ALA A 139 -9.72 6.90 1.46
N LEU A 140 -9.23 7.20 0.25
CA LEU A 140 -10.03 7.10 -0.98
C LEU A 140 -10.44 5.65 -1.28
N PHE A 141 -9.52 4.70 -1.13
CA PHE A 141 -9.79 3.29 -1.41
C PHE A 141 -10.82 2.73 -0.44
N THR A 142 -10.72 3.08 0.84
CA THR A 142 -11.71 2.69 1.87
C THR A 142 -13.10 3.26 1.54
N SER A 143 -13.16 4.54 1.19
CA SER A 143 -14.41 5.20 0.81
C SER A 143 -15.08 4.53 -0.40
N LEU A 144 -14.27 4.20 -1.42
CA LEU A 144 -14.72 3.47 -2.59
C LEU A 144 -15.19 2.06 -2.24
N PHE A 145 -14.45 1.34 -1.41
CA PHE A 145 -14.79 -0.02 -0.97
C PHE A 145 -16.11 -0.05 -0.19
N VAL A 146 -16.34 0.92 0.71
CA VAL A 146 -17.61 1.09 1.43
C VAL A 146 -18.75 1.29 0.42
N LEU A 147 -18.59 2.21 -0.52
CA LEU A 147 -19.59 2.51 -1.54
C LEU A 147 -19.93 1.28 -2.41
N LEU A 148 -18.93 0.48 -2.77
CA LEU A 148 -19.10 -0.77 -3.53
C LEU A 148 -19.65 -1.93 -2.68
N SER A 149 -19.67 -1.79 -1.35
CA SER A 149 -20.19 -2.79 -0.42
C SER A 149 -21.65 -2.55 -0.03
N VAL A 150 -22.05 -1.29 0.18
CA VAL A 150 -23.38 -0.95 0.72
C VAL A 150 -24.50 -0.90 -0.32
N ARG A 151 -24.17 -0.58 -1.58
CA ARG A 151 -25.14 -0.49 -2.68
C ARG A 151 -25.87 -1.83 -2.89
N LYS A 152 -27.18 -1.79 -3.20
CA LYS A 152 -28.05 -2.97 -3.37
C LYS A 152 -27.50 -3.98 -4.40
N PHE A 153 -26.87 -3.47 -5.46
CA PHE A 153 -26.16 -4.25 -6.49
C PHE A 153 -24.64 -3.95 -6.48
N GLY A 154 -24.07 -3.74 -5.29
CA GLY A 154 -22.64 -3.52 -5.11
C GLY A 154 -21.80 -4.78 -5.40
N ILE A 155 -20.64 -4.58 -6.03
CA ILE A 155 -19.73 -5.66 -6.49
C ILE A 155 -19.20 -6.50 -5.32
N VAL A 156 -18.78 -5.85 -4.22
CA VAL A 156 -18.30 -6.54 -3.01
C VAL A 156 -19.48 -7.15 -2.25
N GLY A 157 -20.49 -6.30 -2.10
CA GLY A 157 -21.73 -6.50 -1.38
C GLY A 157 -21.61 -6.69 0.12
N ARG A 158 -22.75 -6.53 0.79
CA ARG A 158 -22.82 -6.07 2.18
C ARG A 158 -22.09 -6.95 3.19
N LEU A 159 -22.34 -8.26 3.19
CA LEU A 159 -21.74 -9.17 4.16
C LEU A 159 -20.21 -9.19 4.04
N ARG A 160 -19.68 -9.44 2.83
CA ARG A 160 -18.22 -9.46 2.59
C ARG A 160 -17.57 -8.13 2.93
N GLY A 161 -18.21 -7.03 2.54
CA GLY A 161 -17.72 -5.68 2.84
C GLY A 161 -17.67 -5.43 4.35
N ALA A 162 -18.75 -5.73 5.07
CA ALA A 162 -18.83 -5.57 6.52
C ALA A 162 -17.80 -6.46 7.25
N THR A 163 -17.65 -7.73 6.87
CA THR A 163 -16.64 -8.62 7.45
C THR A 163 -15.23 -8.10 7.21
N THR A 164 -14.92 -7.62 6.01
CA THR A 164 -13.59 -7.09 5.67
C THR A 164 -13.29 -5.82 6.46
N LEU A 165 -14.22 -4.87 6.51
CA LEU A 165 -14.06 -3.63 7.27
C LEU A 165 -13.98 -3.89 8.77
N GLY A 166 -14.76 -4.84 9.29
CA GLY A 166 -14.69 -5.28 10.68
C GLY A 166 -13.33 -5.87 11.02
N ALA A 167 -12.78 -6.73 10.16
CA ALA A 167 -11.44 -7.29 10.33
C ALA A 167 -10.36 -6.19 10.34
N VAL A 168 -10.44 -5.24 9.40
CA VAL A 168 -9.52 -4.08 9.36
C VAL A 168 -9.63 -3.23 10.63
N ALA A 169 -10.84 -2.95 11.10
CA ALA A 169 -11.07 -2.19 12.32
C ALA A 169 -10.54 -2.91 13.58
N ILE A 170 -10.69 -4.23 13.65
CA ILE A 170 -10.12 -5.05 14.74
C ILE A 170 -8.59 -4.99 14.69
N CYS A 171 -7.97 -5.18 13.52
CA CYS A 171 -6.52 -5.09 13.36
C CYS A 171 -5.97 -3.72 13.76
N LEU A 172 -6.67 -2.64 13.39
CA LEU A 172 -6.38 -1.28 13.86
C LEU A 172 -6.43 -1.15 15.36
N LEU A 173 -7.53 -1.59 15.98
CA LEU A 173 -7.72 -1.48 17.41
C LEU A 173 -6.60 -2.21 18.15
N ILE A 174 -6.22 -3.40 17.67
CA ILE A 174 -5.08 -4.15 18.19
C ILE A 174 -3.79 -3.36 18.03
N GLY A 175 -3.50 -2.79 16.86
CA GLY A 175 -2.26 -2.02 16.64
C GLY A 175 -2.18 -0.69 17.38
N ILE A 176 -3.31 -0.16 17.88
CA ILE A 176 -3.33 1.05 18.71
C ILE A 176 -3.23 0.69 20.20
N THR A 177 -3.75 -0.46 20.61
CA THR A 177 -3.80 -0.89 22.02
C THR A 177 -2.66 -1.81 22.44
N THR A 178 -1.89 -2.36 21.51
CA THR A 178 -0.77 -3.27 21.78
C THR A 178 0.55 -2.70 21.25
N PRO A 179 1.71 -3.27 21.64
CA PRO A 179 3.02 -2.90 21.07
C PRO A 179 3.19 -3.25 19.59
N LEU A 180 2.20 -3.90 18.96
CA LEU A 180 2.20 -4.13 17.52
C LEU A 180 2.17 -2.78 16.81
N THR A 181 3.26 -2.45 16.12
CA THR A 181 3.41 -1.13 15.50
C THR A 181 2.23 -0.81 14.56
N ALA A 182 1.86 0.47 14.45
CA ALA A 182 0.84 0.95 13.52
C ALA A 182 1.07 0.52 12.06
N LYS A 183 2.32 0.16 11.69
CA LYS A 183 2.67 -0.43 10.39
C LYS A 183 2.05 -1.81 10.16
N VAL A 184 1.97 -2.65 11.20
CA VAL A 184 1.34 -3.98 11.17
C VAL A 184 -0.18 -3.85 11.03
N ALA A 185 -0.80 -2.95 11.79
CA ALA A 185 -2.22 -2.65 11.64
C ALA A 185 -2.55 -1.99 10.29
N GLY A 186 -1.63 -1.18 9.74
CA GLY A 186 -1.75 -0.64 8.39
C GLY A 186 -1.75 -1.72 7.31
N ALA A 187 -1.12 -2.87 7.55
CA ALA A 187 -1.09 -3.98 6.60
C ALA A 187 -2.49 -4.52 6.30
N SER A 188 -3.42 -4.49 7.27
CA SER A 188 -4.78 -4.98 7.04
C SER A 188 -5.52 -4.18 5.96
N TRP A 189 -5.10 -2.95 5.64
CA TRP A 189 -5.69 -2.21 4.53
C TRP A 189 -5.49 -2.88 3.18
N PHE A 190 -4.42 -3.65 3.01
CA PHE A 190 -4.19 -4.38 1.77
C PHE A 190 -5.11 -5.61 1.63
N LEU A 191 -5.95 -5.92 2.63
CA LEU A 191 -7.08 -6.83 2.47
C LEU A 191 -8.18 -6.22 1.59
N LEU A 192 -8.39 -4.90 1.62
CA LEU A 192 -9.43 -4.25 0.80
C LEU A 192 -9.22 -4.49 -0.71
N PRO A 193 -8.04 -4.22 -1.30
CA PRO A 193 -7.83 -4.51 -2.72
C PRO A 193 -7.94 -6.01 -3.02
N VAL A 194 -7.49 -6.91 -2.13
CA VAL A 194 -7.65 -8.36 -2.34
C VAL A 194 -9.12 -8.76 -2.41
N VAL A 195 -9.94 -8.30 -1.46
CA VAL A 195 -11.38 -8.62 -1.44
C VAL A 195 -12.12 -7.97 -2.61
N LEU A 196 -11.80 -6.72 -2.95
CA LEU A 196 -12.38 -6.05 -4.11
C LEU A 196 -12.01 -6.77 -5.40
N GLY A 197 -10.74 -7.16 -5.55
CA GLY A 197 -10.26 -7.91 -6.71
C GLY A 197 -10.95 -9.26 -6.85
N TYR A 198 -11.11 -10.01 -5.76
CA TYR A 198 -11.88 -11.25 -5.75
C TYR A 198 -13.34 -11.06 -6.19
N SER A 199 -13.98 -9.98 -5.72
CA SER A 199 -15.35 -9.66 -6.11
C SER A 199 -15.46 -9.18 -7.57
N LEU A 200 -14.39 -8.64 -8.16
CA LEU A 200 -14.34 -8.33 -9.58
C LEU A 200 -14.21 -9.59 -10.44
N LEU A 201 -13.41 -10.56 -10.01
CA LEU A 201 -13.23 -11.87 -10.69
C LEU A 201 -14.48 -12.76 -10.62
N ARG A 202 -15.32 -12.61 -9.60
CA ARG A 202 -16.47 -13.50 -9.36
C ARG A 202 -17.78 -12.71 -9.37
N PRO A 203 -18.40 -12.52 -10.55
CA PRO A 203 -19.70 -11.85 -10.65
C PRO A 203 -20.72 -12.49 -9.73
N ARG A 204 -21.49 -11.64 -9.04
CA ARG A 204 -22.68 -12.12 -8.32
C ARG A 204 -23.66 -12.63 -9.37
N ARG A 205 -23.99 -13.92 -9.31
CA ARG A 205 -25.13 -14.44 -10.08
C ARG A 205 -26.40 -13.73 -9.58
N PRO A 206 -27.26 -13.26 -10.49
CA PRO A 206 -28.48 -12.55 -10.15
C PRO A 206 -29.42 -13.40 -9.27
#